data_AF-A0A350AM97-F1
#
_entry.id   AF-A0A350AM97-F1
#
_cell.length_a   1.000
_cell.length_b   1.000
_cell.length_c   1.000
_cell.angle_alpha   90.00
_cell.angle_beta   90.00
_cell.angle_gamma   90.00
#
_symmetry.space_group_name_H-M   'P 1'
#
loop_
_entity.id
_entity.type
_entity.pdbx_description
1 polymer ?
#
loop_
_entity_poly.entity_id
_entity_poly.type
_entity_poly.pdbx_seq_one_letter_code
_entity_poly.pdbx_strand_id
1 'polypeptide(L)' 'MNRGCISIGQMNCDECHRIIEDGEQYFLKEDDGTRNHFCVDCSLKKGYATRFVEKNEKLITFFT' A
#
# COMPACT_ATOMS: atom_id res chain seq x y z
N MET A 1 3.01 9.83 9.57
CA MET A 1 1.59 9.41 9.43
C MET A 1 1.51 8.17 8.55
N ASN A 2 0.83 7.12 9.02
CA ASN A 2 0.74 5.83 8.33
C ASN A 2 -0.72 5.57 7.91
N ARG A 3 -0.99 5.37 6.62
CA ARG A 3 -2.37 5.24 6.10
C ARG A 3 -2.47 4.30 4.91
N GLY A 4 -3.55 3.53 4.86
CA GLY A 4 -3.99 2.89 3.62
C GLY A 4 -4.71 3.90 2.73
N CYS A 5 -4.41 3.88 1.43
CA CYS A 5 -4.96 4.80 0.43
C CYS A 5 -5.38 4.02 -0.84
N ILE A 6 -6.19 4.67 -1.67
CA ILE A 6 -6.55 4.21 -3.02
C ILE A 6 -5.98 5.24 -4.00
N SER A 7 -5.26 4.78 -5.02
CA SER A 7 -4.65 5.66 -6.01
C SER A 7 -5.71 6.37 -6.85
N ILE A 8 -5.50 7.66 -7.08
CA ILE A 8 -6.25 8.48 -8.04
C ILE A 8 -5.25 8.86 -9.12
N GLY A 9 -5.22 8.09 -10.21
CA GLY A 9 -4.20 8.13 -11.26
C GLY A 9 -3.05 7.12 -11.05
N GLN A 10 -2.11 7.13 -11.99
CA GLN A 10 -0.92 6.28 -11.95
C GLN A 10 0.19 6.91 -11.12
N MET A 11 0.85 6.10 -10.29
CA MET A 11 2.01 6.51 -9.50
C MET A 11 2.97 5.33 -9.31
N ASN A 12 4.18 5.58 -8.81
CA ASN A 12 5.18 4.53 -8.60
C ASN A 12 5.29 4.16 -7.13
N CYS A 13 5.49 2.86 -6.87
CA CYS A 13 5.93 2.37 -5.57
C CYS A 13 7.38 2.82 -5.32
N ASP A 14 7.65 3.46 -4.20
CA ASP A 14 8.99 3.97 -3.85
C ASP A 14 10.00 2.86 -3.52
N GLU A 15 9.55 1.61 -3.34
CA GLU A 15 10.44 0.46 -3.12
C GLU A 15 10.75 -0.31 -4.41
N CYS A 16 9.72 -0.82 -5.07
CA CYS A 16 9.90 -1.72 -6.23
C CYS A 16 9.77 -0.99 -7.58
N HIS A 17 9.45 0.30 -7.57
CA HIS A 17 9.24 1.14 -8.75
C HIS A 17 8.16 0.63 -9.73
N ARG A 18 7.33 -0.34 -9.31
CA ARG A 18 6.16 -0.77 -10.07
C ARG A 18 5.13 0.36 -10.08
N ILE A 19 4.43 0.51 -11.20
CA ILE A 19 3.26 1.37 -11.33
C ILE A 19 2.11 0.80 -10.49
N ILE A 20 1.59 1.65 -9.60
CA ILE A 20 0.33 1.50 -8.87
C ILE A 20 -0.73 2.15 -9.77
N GLU A 21 -1.64 1.33 -10.27
CA GLU A 21 -2.68 1.78 -11.20
C GLU A 21 -3.79 2.55 -10.49
N ASP A 22 -4.58 3.29 -11.27
CA ASP A 22 -5.77 3.97 -10.76
C ASP A 22 -6.72 2.95 -10.10
N GLY A 23 -7.19 3.27 -8.90
CA GLY A 23 -8.03 2.37 -8.09
C GLY A 23 -7.27 1.28 -7.33
N GLU A 24 -5.95 1.10 -7.53
CA GLU A 24 -5.17 0.17 -6.70
C GLU A 24 -4.93 0.73 -5.29
N GLN A 25 -4.91 -0.17 -4.30
CA GLN A 25 -4.58 0.17 -2.92
C GLN A 25 -3.07 0.33 -2.72
N TYR A 26 -2.67 1.23 -1.83
CA TYR A 26 -1.28 1.41 -1.43
C TYR A 26 -1.18 1.91 0.01
N PHE A 27 0.00 1.79 0.59
CA PHE A 27 0.32 2.32 1.92
C PHE A 27 1.13 3.61 1.79
N LEU A 28 0.67 4.67 2.43
CA LEU A 28 1.40 5.91 2.60
C LEU A 28 2.08 5.89 3.97
N LYS A 29 3.41 5.96 3.97
CA LYS A 29 4.24 6.19 5.15
C LYS A 29 4.84 7.58 5.08
N GLU A 30 4.49 8.43 6.03
CA GLU A 30 5.09 9.76 6.19
C GLU A 30 5.99 9.78 7.42
N ASP A 31 7.27 10.04 7.21
CA ASP A 31 8.35 10.02 8.21
C ASP A 31 9.18 11.31 8.06
N ASP A 32 9.25 12.13 9.10
CA ASP A 32 9.96 13.43 9.12
C ASP A 32 9.76 14.31 7.86
N GLY A 33 8.52 14.35 7.35
CA GLY A 33 8.13 15.13 6.16
C GLY A 33 8.38 14.43 4.82
N THR A 34 9.00 13.26 4.82
CA THR A 34 9.17 12.42 3.62
C THR A 34 7.98 11.47 3.48
N ARG A 35 7.32 11.50 2.31
CA ARG A 35 6.21 10.61 1.98
C ARG A 35 6.70 9.49 1.07
N ASN A 36 6.53 8.27 1.53
CA ASN A 36 6.81 7.06 0.76
C ASN A 36 5.51 6.29 0.50
N HIS A 37 5.33 5.85 -0.73
CA HIS A 37 4.19 5.11 -1.23
C HIS A 37 4.62 3.68 -1.51
N PHE A 38 3.97 2.73 -0.84
CA PHE A 38 4.27 1.31 -1.00
C PHE A 38 3.07 0.61 -1.60
N CYS A 39 3.27 -0.13 -2.70
CA CYS A 39 2.24 -1.01 -3.21
C CYS A 39 1.86 -2.09 -2.17
N VAL A 40 0.73 -2.78 -2.39
CA VAL A 40 0.27 -3.84 -1.48
C VAL A 40 1.35 -4.89 -1.23
N ASP A 41 2.03 -5.36 -2.27
CA ASP A 41 3.07 -6.39 -2.13
C ASP A 41 4.25 -5.95 -1.24
N CYS A 42 4.75 -4.72 -1.44
CA CYS A 42 5.81 -4.14 -0.61
C CYS A 42 5.32 -3.93 0.84
N SER A 43 4.07 -3.50 1.00
CA SER A 43 3.45 -3.32 2.31
C SER A 43 3.34 -4.65 3.07
N LEU A 44 2.95 -5.74 2.40
CA LEU A 44 2.90 -7.08 2.98
C LEU A 44 4.30 -7.58 3.39
N LYS A 45 5.31 -7.41 2.51
CA LYS A 45 6.70 -7.82 2.79
C LYS A 45 7.31 -7.09 3.98
N LYS A 46 6.96 -5.81 4.16
CA LYS A 46 7.45 -4.98 5.28
C LYS A 46 6.63 -5.14 6.57
N GLY A 47 5.51 -5.85 6.52
CA GLY A 47 4.60 -5.98 7.66
C GLY A 47 3.72 -4.75 7.92
N TYR A 48 3.64 -3.82 6.96
CA TYR A 48 2.73 -2.67 7.02
C TYR A 48 1.28 -3.06 6.67
N ALA A 49 1.09 -4.22 6.07
CA ALA A 49 -0.22 -4.77 5.77
C ALA A 49 -0.27 -6.26 6.07
N THR A 50 -1.48 -6.78 6.24
CA THR A 50 -1.77 -8.21 6.20
C THR A 50 -2.82 -8.51 5.14
N ARG A 51 -2.74 -9.73 4.62
CA ARG A 51 -3.72 -10.28 3.69
C ARG A 51 -4.43 -11.44 4.35
N PHE A 52 -5.75 -11.39 4.38
CA PHE A 52 -6.58 -12.52 4.78
C PHE A 52 -7.54 -12.88 3.66
N VAL A 53 -7.85 -14.17 3.55
CA VAL A 53 -8.84 -14.67 2.59
C VAL A 53 -10.02 -15.17 3.39
N GLU A 54 -11.16 -14.49 3.30
CA GLU A 54 -12.41 -14.92 3.93
C GLU A 54 -13.43 -15.21 2.83
N LYS A 55 -14.02 -16.41 2.83
CA LYS A 55 -15.10 -16.80 1.90
C LYS A 55 -14.83 -16.46 0.42
N ASN A 56 -13.59 -16.64 -0.06
CA ASN A 56 -13.07 -16.30 -1.39
C ASN A 56 -12.81 -14.80 -1.67
N GLU A 57 -13.07 -13.90 -0.73
CA GLU A 57 -12.69 -12.48 -0.83
C GLU A 57 -11.30 -12.26 -0.23
N LYS A 58 -10.45 -11.54 -0.98
CA LYS A 58 -9.10 -11.15 -0.54
C LYS A 58 -9.18 -9.80 0.14
N LEU A 59 -9.07 -9.79 1.47
CA LEU A 59 -9.04 -8.57 2.27
C LEU A 59 -7.59 -8.15 2.54
N ILE A 60 -7.32 -6.86 2.33
CA ILE A 60 -6.04 -6.23 2.69
C ILE A 60 -6.32 -5.22 3.81
N THR A 61 -5.62 -5.40 4.92
CA THR A 61 -5.69 -4.50 6.07
C THR A 61 -4.32 -3.87 6.30
N PHE A 62 -4.26 -2.55 6.25
CA PHE A 62 -3.04 -1.78 6.57
C PHE A 62 -3.00 -1.48 8.07
N PHE A 63 -1.82 -1.58 8.66
CA PHE A 63 -1.58 -1.25 10.06
C PHE A 63 -0.95 0.15 10.17
N THR A 64 -1.35 0.89 11.21
CA THR A 64 -0.85 2.24 11.49
C THR A 64 0.32 2.17 12.46
#